data_AF-A0A1I1S3M8-F1
#
_entry.id   AF-A0A1I1S3M8-F1
#
_cell.length_a   1.000
_cell.length_b   1.000
_cell.length_c   1.000
_cell.angle_alpha   90.00
_cell.angle_beta   90.00
_cell.angle_gamma   90.00
#
_symmetry.space_group_name_H-M   'P 1'
#
loop_
_entity.id
_entity.type
_entity.pdbx_description
1 polymer ?
#
loop_
_entity_poly.entity_id
_entity_poly.type
_entity_poly.pdbx_seq_one_letter_code
_entity_poly.pdbx_strand_id
1 'polypeptide(L)'
;MTLTVNNLIIWMAKFADKIAVNKQFLSDLDTPIGDSDHGFNMDRGMQAVMAKLKTKPSSLPETFKVIAMTLISTVGGASGPLYGTAFLEMAKKSSTTTDLVDLLTAALNGIEKRGGAEPGDKTMVDVWQAVIPEIKAHTLTENKIASAVEATKDLVAKKGRASYLGERAKGHVDPGAQSSAYLFTALLETEGLL
;
A
#
# COMPACT_ATOMS: atom_id res chain seq x y z
N MET A 1 15.18 -11.17 2.64
CA MET A 1 14.22 -12.00 1.86
C MET A 1 14.26 -11.59 0.40
N THR A 2 14.52 -12.50 -0.53
CA THR A 2 14.77 -12.14 -1.95
C THR A 2 13.49 -12.16 -2.78
N LEU A 3 13.18 -11.03 -3.41
CA LEU A 3 12.06 -10.91 -4.34
C LEU A 3 12.46 -11.31 -5.76
N THR A 4 11.53 -11.90 -6.51
CA THR A 4 11.67 -12.20 -7.95
C THR A 4 10.52 -11.57 -8.72
N VAL A 5 10.67 -11.43 -10.05
CA VAL A 5 9.59 -10.91 -10.92
C VAL A 5 8.33 -11.76 -10.79
N ASN A 6 8.45 -13.09 -10.80
CA ASN A 6 7.31 -13.99 -10.68
C ASN A 6 6.57 -13.79 -9.36
N ASN A 7 7.29 -13.74 -8.24
CA ASN A 7 6.67 -13.57 -6.92
C ASN A 7 6.06 -12.17 -6.77
N LEU A 8 6.67 -11.13 -7.36
CA LEU A 8 6.08 -9.79 -7.42
C LEU A 8 4.75 -9.80 -8.20
N ILE A 9 4.68 -10.50 -9.34
CA ILE A 9 3.43 -10.60 -10.11
C ILE A 9 2.35 -11.35 -9.32
N ILE A 10 2.71 -12.44 -8.63
CA ILE A 10 1.78 -13.18 -7.75
C ILE A 10 1.28 -12.30 -6.60
N TRP A 11 2.19 -11.56 -5.97
CA TRP A 11 1.86 -10.63 -4.90
C TRP A 11 0.87 -9.55 -5.39
N MET A 12 1.13 -8.94 -6.55
CA MET A 12 0.22 -7.95 -7.13
C MET A 12 -1.12 -8.54 -7.53
N ALA A 13 -1.17 -9.80 -8.00
CA ALA A 13 -2.42 -10.48 -8.29
C ALA A 13 -3.26 -10.67 -7.01
N LYS A 14 -2.65 -11.18 -5.94
CA LYS A 14 -3.33 -11.32 -4.63
C LYS A 14 -3.78 -9.99 -4.05
N PHE A 15 -2.96 -8.93 -4.22
CA PHE A 15 -3.35 -7.59 -3.79
C PHE A 15 -4.54 -7.07 -4.60
N ALA A 16 -4.53 -7.26 -5.93
CA ALA A 16 -5.65 -6.90 -6.79
C ALA A 16 -6.94 -7.63 -6.40
N ASP A 17 -6.86 -8.94 -6.10
CA ASP A 17 -8.01 -9.73 -5.65
C ASP A 17 -8.59 -9.20 -4.33
N LYS A 18 -7.72 -8.90 -3.34
CA LYS A 18 -8.15 -8.32 -2.07
C LYS A 18 -8.82 -6.96 -2.25
N ILE A 19 -8.26 -6.11 -3.11
CA ILE A 19 -8.86 -4.82 -3.45
C ILE A 19 -10.22 -5.02 -4.14
N ALA A 20 -10.31 -5.90 -5.13
CA ALA A 20 -11.54 -6.14 -5.88
C ALA A 20 -12.68 -6.64 -4.98
N VAL A 21 -12.38 -7.56 -4.05
CA VAL A 21 -13.34 -8.09 -3.07
C VAL A 21 -13.78 -7.01 -2.06
N ASN A 22 -12.87 -6.15 -1.62
CA ASN A 22 -13.11 -5.21 -0.52
C ASN A 22 -13.32 -3.75 -0.97
N LYS A 23 -13.44 -3.48 -2.27
CA LYS A 23 -13.53 -2.10 -2.78
C LYS A 23 -14.70 -1.31 -2.21
N GLN A 24 -15.86 -1.95 -2.01
CA GLN A 24 -17.00 -1.27 -1.38
C GLN A 24 -16.67 -0.90 0.06
N PHE A 25 -16.17 -1.84 0.84
CA PHE A 25 -15.77 -1.61 2.23
C PHE A 25 -14.71 -0.52 2.37
N LEU A 26 -13.70 -0.49 1.49
CA LEU A 26 -12.70 0.58 1.46
C LEU A 26 -13.31 1.96 1.20
N SER A 27 -14.30 2.05 0.30
CA SER A 27 -15.04 3.28 0.07
C SER A 27 -15.96 3.65 1.24
N ASP A 28 -16.54 2.66 1.92
CA ASP A 28 -17.37 2.88 3.11
C ASP A 28 -16.54 3.44 4.29
N LEU A 29 -15.29 2.99 4.44
CA LEU A 29 -14.33 3.56 5.40
C LEU A 29 -13.97 5.01 5.07
N ASP A 30 -13.93 5.34 3.77
CA ASP A 30 -13.60 6.67 3.27
C ASP A 30 -14.82 7.62 3.30
N THR A 31 -16.05 7.11 3.43
CA THR A 31 -17.26 7.94 3.53
C THR A 31 -17.28 8.90 4.72
N PRO A 32 -17.03 8.48 5.97
CA PRO A 32 -17.07 9.39 7.12
C PRO A 32 -15.89 10.37 7.14
N ILE A 33 -14.78 10.06 6.48
CA ILE A 33 -13.51 10.80 6.60
C ILE A 33 -12.89 11.27 5.28
N GLY A 34 -13.61 11.19 4.17
CA GLY A 34 -13.11 11.47 2.83
C GLY A 34 -14.24 11.66 1.83
N ASP A 35 -14.02 11.23 0.58
CA ASP A 35 -14.95 11.41 -0.55
C ASP A 35 -15.54 10.09 -1.08
N SER A 36 -15.44 9.01 -0.31
CA SER A 36 -16.04 7.69 -0.58
C SER A 36 -15.53 7.01 -1.85
N ASP A 37 -14.34 7.36 -2.34
CA ASP A 37 -13.87 6.93 -3.65
C ASP A 37 -12.65 5.99 -3.60
N HIS A 38 -12.02 5.87 -2.42
CA HIS A 38 -10.72 5.18 -2.28
C HIS A 38 -10.75 3.75 -2.81
N GLY A 39 -11.74 2.95 -2.44
CA GLY A 39 -11.82 1.55 -2.83
C GLY A 39 -11.98 1.36 -4.34
N PHE A 40 -12.88 2.13 -4.96
CA PHE A 40 -13.09 2.10 -6.41
C PHE A 40 -11.90 2.65 -7.20
N ASN A 41 -11.21 3.67 -6.67
CA ASN A 41 -9.98 4.19 -7.26
C ASN A 41 -8.86 3.14 -7.23
N MET A 42 -8.69 2.44 -6.11
CA MET A 42 -7.71 1.36 -5.97
C MET A 42 -8.03 0.18 -6.88
N ASP A 43 -9.30 -0.25 -6.97
CA ASP A 43 -9.71 -1.34 -7.88
C ASP A 43 -9.41 -0.98 -9.33
N ARG A 44 -9.81 0.23 -9.79
CA ARG A 44 -9.49 0.72 -11.13
C ARG A 44 -7.99 0.64 -11.43
N GLY A 45 -7.16 1.09 -10.49
CA GLY A 45 -5.71 1.06 -10.64
C GLY A 45 -5.12 -0.33 -10.69
N MET A 46 -5.54 -1.21 -9.78
CA MET A 46 -5.04 -2.58 -9.72
C MET A 46 -5.48 -3.40 -10.94
N GLN A 47 -6.71 -3.24 -11.45
CA GLN A 47 -7.12 -3.88 -12.70
C GLN A 47 -6.24 -3.43 -13.87
N ALA A 48 -5.89 -2.14 -13.95
CA ALA A 48 -4.99 -1.62 -14.97
C ALA A 48 -3.57 -2.18 -14.82
N VAL A 49 -3.04 -2.28 -13.59
CA VAL A 49 -1.75 -2.92 -13.30
C VAL A 49 -1.75 -4.37 -13.78
N MET A 50 -2.77 -5.15 -13.42
CA MET A 50 -2.86 -6.56 -13.81
C MET A 50 -2.95 -6.73 -15.34
N ALA A 51 -3.65 -5.83 -16.04
CA ALA A 51 -3.67 -5.83 -17.50
C ALA A 51 -2.27 -5.58 -18.10
N LYS A 52 -1.49 -4.66 -17.53
CA LYS A 52 -0.11 -4.35 -17.99
C LYS A 52 0.87 -5.47 -17.67
N LEU A 53 0.76 -6.11 -16.50
CA LEU A 53 1.68 -7.19 -16.10
C LEU A 53 1.53 -8.47 -16.94
N LYS A 54 0.47 -8.61 -17.75
CA LYS A 54 0.35 -9.70 -18.74
C LYS A 54 1.50 -9.74 -19.74
N THR A 55 2.17 -8.61 -20.00
CA THR A 55 3.33 -8.55 -20.89
C THR A 55 4.58 -9.19 -20.29
N LYS A 56 4.56 -9.55 -19.00
CA LYS A 56 5.66 -10.17 -18.25
C LYS A 56 6.99 -9.43 -18.41
N PRO A 57 7.16 -8.27 -17.73
CA PRO A 57 8.40 -7.52 -17.76
C PRO A 57 9.61 -8.38 -17.36
N SER A 58 10.79 -8.02 -17.87
CA SER A 58 11.99 -8.87 -17.82
C SER A 58 12.77 -8.79 -16.51
N SER A 59 12.51 -7.76 -15.69
CA SER A 59 13.28 -7.47 -14.48
C SER A 59 12.43 -6.81 -13.38
N LEU A 60 12.93 -6.82 -12.14
CA LEU A 60 12.28 -6.13 -11.02
C LEU A 60 12.16 -4.62 -11.23
N PRO A 61 13.22 -3.88 -11.65
CA PRO A 61 13.10 -2.44 -11.93
C PRO A 61 12.01 -2.12 -12.95
N GLU A 62 11.94 -2.91 -14.03
CA GLU A 62 10.93 -2.74 -15.07
C GLU A 62 9.52 -3.03 -14.54
N THR A 63 9.35 -4.15 -13.82
CA THR A 63 8.06 -4.57 -13.26
C THR A 63 7.52 -3.52 -12.28
N PHE A 64 8.35 -3.09 -11.33
CA PHE A 64 7.97 -2.04 -10.38
C PHE A 64 7.67 -0.71 -11.06
N LYS A 65 8.43 -0.32 -12.09
CA LYS A 65 8.16 0.90 -12.86
C LYS A 65 6.82 0.83 -13.60
N VAL A 66 6.47 -0.32 -14.19
CA VAL A 66 5.15 -0.55 -14.81
C VAL A 66 4.03 -0.38 -13.78
N ILE A 67 4.17 -0.99 -12.60
CA ILE A 67 3.19 -0.86 -11.50
C ILE A 67 3.06 0.62 -11.10
N ALA A 68 4.18 1.27 -10.80
CA ALA A 68 4.23 2.66 -10.36
C ALA A 68 3.52 3.61 -11.34
N MET A 69 3.91 3.59 -12.62
CA MET A 69 3.36 4.52 -13.62
C MET A 69 1.87 4.25 -13.88
N THR A 70 1.46 2.98 -13.81
CA THR A 70 0.06 2.62 -13.97
C THR A 70 -0.77 3.19 -12.81
N LEU A 71 -0.34 2.99 -11.56
CA LEU A 71 -1.06 3.52 -10.39
C LEU A 71 -1.13 5.06 -10.41
N ILE A 72 -0.04 5.75 -10.73
CA ILE A 72 -0.02 7.23 -10.84
C ILE A 72 -1.05 7.74 -11.85
N SER A 73 -1.24 7.04 -12.97
CA SER A 73 -2.11 7.49 -14.06
C SER A 73 -3.57 7.07 -13.94
N THR A 74 -3.89 6.08 -13.09
CA THR A 74 -5.23 5.45 -13.07
C THR A 74 -5.93 5.53 -11.72
N VAL A 75 -5.19 5.65 -10.62
CA VAL A 75 -5.75 5.83 -9.28
C VAL A 75 -5.94 7.32 -9.02
N GLY A 76 -7.19 7.72 -8.78
CA GLY A 76 -7.53 9.08 -8.38
C GLY A 76 -7.17 9.38 -6.92
N GLY A 77 -7.22 10.66 -6.54
CA GLY A 77 -6.98 11.09 -5.17
C GLY A 77 -5.51 10.97 -4.72
N ALA A 78 -5.29 10.98 -3.41
CA ALA A 78 -3.94 10.96 -2.83
C ALA A 78 -3.24 9.59 -2.97
N SER A 79 -4.01 8.50 -3.01
CA SER A 79 -3.48 7.13 -3.00
C SER A 79 -2.67 6.81 -4.27
N GLY A 80 -3.08 7.33 -5.44
CA GLY A 80 -2.36 7.10 -6.70
C GLY A 80 -0.90 7.59 -6.68
N PRO A 81 -0.65 8.88 -6.40
CA PRO A 81 0.70 9.39 -6.24
C PRO A 81 1.51 8.71 -5.11
N LEU A 82 0.87 8.30 -4.00
CA LEU A 82 1.56 7.68 -2.87
C LEU A 82 1.99 6.25 -3.17
N TYR A 83 1.08 5.35 -3.58
CA TYR A 83 1.45 4.00 -4.01
C TYR A 83 2.37 4.05 -5.23
N GLY A 84 2.07 4.92 -6.19
CA GLY A 84 2.93 5.17 -7.34
C GLY A 84 4.36 5.52 -6.96
N THR A 85 4.54 6.41 -5.98
CA THR A 85 5.87 6.75 -5.45
C THR A 85 6.51 5.56 -4.75
N ALA A 86 5.76 4.82 -3.92
CA ALA A 86 6.25 3.63 -3.23
C ALA A 86 6.87 2.62 -4.23
N PHE A 87 6.13 2.26 -5.28
CA PHE A 87 6.61 1.35 -6.32
C PHE A 87 7.72 1.95 -7.17
N LEU A 88 7.74 3.26 -7.38
CA LEU A 88 8.83 3.91 -8.12
C LEU A 88 10.16 3.88 -7.34
N GLU A 89 10.12 4.06 -6.02
CA GLU A 89 11.32 3.94 -5.18
C GLU A 89 11.79 2.48 -5.10
N MET A 90 10.86 1.51 -5.04
CA MET A 90 11.21 0.09 -5.19
C MET A 90 11.87 -0.21 -6.55
N ALA A 91 11.35 0.38 -7.64
CA ALA A 91 11.96 0.22 -8.97
C ALA A 91 13.42 0.68 -8.97
N LYS A 92 13.71 1.86 -8.42
CA LYS A 92 15.07 2.39 -8.32
C LYS A 92 15.96 1.50 -7.46
N LYS A 93 15.51 1.17 -6.25
CA LYS A 93 16.28 0.37 -5.28
C LYS A 93 16.56 -1.05 -5.80
N SER A 94 15.61 -1.62 -6.55
CA SER A 94 15.72 -2.97 -7.12
C SER A 94 16.81 -3.14 -8.20
N SER A 95 17.42 -2.05 -8.66
CA SER A 95 18.61 -2.10 -9.52
C SER A 95 19.88 -2.55 -8.78
N THR A 96 19.87 -2.50 -7.45
CA THR A 96 21.04 -2.79 -6.60
C THR A 96 20.82 -3.89 -5.57
N THR A 97 19.57 -4.22 -5.26
CA THR A 97 19.22 -5.25 -4.28
C THR A 97 17.90 -5.91 -4.65
N THR A 98 17.73 -7.15 -4.25
CA THR A 98 16.44 -7.85 -4.33
C THR A 98 15.87 -8.11 -2.94
N ASP A 99 16.51 -7.58 -1.89
CA ASP A 99 16.03 -7.72 -0.53
C ASP A 99 14.75 -6.92 -0.29
N LEU A 100 13.70 -7.61 0.11
CA LEU A 100 12.37 -7.07 0.31
C LEU A 100 12.32 -5.97 1.38
N VAL A 101 13.07 -6.11 2.47
CA VAL A 101 13.06 -5.11 3.56
C VAL A 101 13.69 -3.81 3.07
N ASP A 102 14.80 -3.90 2.31
CA ASP A 102 15.41 -2.73 1.68
C ASP A 102 14.47 -2.04 0.68
N LEU A 103 13.73 -2.82 -0.11
CA LEU A 103 12.76 -2.30 -1.08
C LEU A 103 11.59 -1.60 -0.38
N LEU A 104 10.99 -2.24 0.63
CA LEU A 104 9.87 -1.66 1.39
C LEU A 104 10.29 -0.43 2.18
N THR A 105 11.51 -0.41 2.72
CA THR A 105 12.08 0.77 3.39
C THR A 105 12.23 1.94 2.42
N ALA A 106 12.70 1.69 1.19
CA ALA A 106 12.78 2.72 0.16
C ALA A 106 11.38 3.24 -0.24
N ALA A 107 10.39 2.35 -0.35
CA ALA A 107 9.00 2.72 -0.58
C ALA A 107 8.43 3.62 0.51
N LEU A 108 8.59 3.23 1.79
CA LEU A 108 8.13 4.00 2.94
C LEU A 108 8.72 5.41 2.93
N ASN A 109 10.05 5.53 2.79
CA ASN A 109 10.72 6.83 2.72
C ASN A 109 10.20 7.69 1.56
N GLY A 110 9.86 7.06 0.42
CA GLY A 110 9.23 7.71 -0.72
C GLY A 110 7.83 8.24 -0.42
N ILE A 111 7.00 7.45 0.25
CA ILE A 111 5.65 7.82 0.68
C ILE A 111 5.72 9.01 1.64
N GLU A 112 6.57 8.92 2.67
CA GLU A 112 6.77 10.00 3.66
C GLU A 112 7.24 11.28 2.99
N LYS A 113 8.23 11.21 2.09
CA LYS A 113 8.72 12.38 1.35
C LYS A 113 7.65 12.99 0.43
N ARG A 114 6.80 12.16 -0.19
CA ARG A 114 5.74 12.62 -1.10
C ARG A 114 4.56 13.24 -0.35
N GLY A 115 4.09 12.57 0.71
CA GLY A 115 2.90 12.95 1.47
C GLY A 115 3.19 13.89 2.64
N GLY A 116 4.46 13.98 3.06
CA GLY A 116 4.87 14.70 4.26
C GLY A 116 4.22 14.18 5.53
N ALA A 117 3.84 12.90 5.56
CA ALA A 117 3.16 12.27 6.70
C ALA A 117 4.19 11.68 7.67
N GLU A 118 3.90 11.80 8.96
CA GLU A 118 4.69 11.23 10.05
C GLU A 118 3.87 10.16 10.80
N PRO A 119 4.50 9.33 11.64
CA PRO A 119 3.78 8.42 12.55
C PRO A 119 2.76 9.16 13.40
N GLY A 120 1.56 8.59 13.49
CA GLY A 120 0.45 9.18 14.21
C GLY A 120 -0.36 10.19 13.39
N ASP A 121 -0.08 10.40 12.11
CA ASP A 121 -0.85 11.31 11.24
C ASP A 121 -2.13 10.71 10.67
N LYS A 122 -2.41 9.43 10.97
CA LYS A 122 -3.58 8.66 10.51
C LYS A 122 -3.56 8.46 8.99
N THR A 123 -2.56 7.74 8.51
CA THR A 123 -2.36 7.44 7.08
C THR A 123 -1.82 6.03 6.86
N MET A 124 -1.63 5.65 5.59
CA MET A 124 -0.89 4.43 5.25
C MET A 124 0.51 4.34 5.89
N VAL A 125 1.19 5.46 6.18
CA VAL A 125 2.51 5.45 6.82
C VAL A 125 2.50 4.71 8.15
N ASP A 126 1.42 4.82 8.93
CA ASP A 126 1.28 4.16 10.23
C ASP A 126 1.38 2.63 10.11
N VAL A 127 0.76 2.06 9.06
CA VAL A 127 0.82 0.62 8.79
C VAL A 127 2.19 0.21 8.28
N TRP A 128 2.76 0.97 7.34
CA TRP A 128 4.08 0.65 6.78
C TRP A 128 5.18 0.69 7.84
N GLN A 129 5.17 1.69 8.72
CA GLN A 129 6.12 1.80 9.83
C GLN A 129 5.99 0.67 10.85
N ALA A 130 4.75 0.25 11.16
CA ALA A 130 4.53 -0.86 12.08
C ALA A 130 4.92 -2.23 11.48
N VAL A 131 4.68 -2.44 10.19
CA VAL A 131 4.79 -3.76 9.54
C VAL A 131 6.21 -4.08 9.07
N ILE A 132 6.98 -3.11 8.55
CA ILE A 132 8.33 -3.38 8.02
C ILE A 132 9.29 -4.01 9.06
N PRO A 133 9.35 -3.55 10.32
CA PRO A 133 10.18 -4.19 11.34
C PRO A 133 9.80 -5.65 11.61
N GLU A 134 8.51 -5.97 11.54
CA GLU A 134 7.99 -7.32 11.75
C GLU A 134 8.35 -8.25 10.59
N ILE A 135 8.35 -7.74 9.35
CA ILE A 135 8.87 -8.45 8.17
C ILE A 135 10.35 -8.76 8.35
N LYS A 136 11.13 -7.76 8.79
CA LYS A 136 12.58 -7.91 9.03
C LYS A 136 12.89 -8.96 10.11
N ALA A 137 12.05 -9.04 11.14
CA ALA A 137 12.19 -9.98 12.24
C ALA A 137 11.56 -11.36 11.97
N HIS A 138 10.91 -11.56 10.81
CA HIS A 138 10.14 -12.77 10.48
C HIS A 138 9.04 -13.08 11.52
N THR A 139 8.40 -12.04 12.03
CA THR A 139 7.37 -12.13 13.08
C THR A 139 6.05 -11.50 12.66
N LEU A 140 5.91 -11.09 11.39
CA LEU A 140 4.67 -10.55 10.84
C LEU A 140 3.57 -11.61 10.85
N THR A 141 2.36 -11.21 11.24
CA THR A 141 1.16 -12.03 11.21
C THR A 141 -0.03 -11.18 10.77
N GLU A 142 -1.12 -11.82 10.33
CA GLU A 142 -2.37 -11.10 10.01
C GLU A 142 -2.87 -10.26 11.19
N ASN A 143 -2.76 -10.78 12.42
CA ASN A 143 -3.15 -10.05 13.63
C ASN A 143 -2.31 -8.78 13.87
N LYS A 144 -1.02 -8.80 13.52
CA LYS A 144 -0.15 -7.62 13.63
C LYS A 144 -0.49 -6.57 12.56
N ILE A 145 -0.79 -7.02 11.34
CA ILE A 145 -1.29 -6.13 10.28
C ILE A 145 -2.62 -5.49 10.70
N ALA A 146 -3.58 -6.29 11.19
CA ALA A 146 -4.87 -5.79 11.64
C ALA A 146 -4.74 -4.81 12.81
N SER A 147 -3.87 -5.12 13.79
CA SER A 147 -3.58 -4.21 14.90
C SER A 147 -3.01 -2.87 14.43
N ALA A 148 -2.13 -2.86 13.42
CA ALA A 148 -1.58 -1.62 12.86
C ALA A 148 -2.66 -0.75 12.20
N VAL A 149 -3.66 -1.37 11.57
CA VAL A 149 -4.81 -0.65 11.00
C VAL A 149 -5.73 -0.11 12.10
N GLU A 150 -6.11 -0.95 13.07
CA GLU A 150 -7.02 -0.55 14.15
C GLU A 150 -6.41 0.59 14.97
N ALA A 151 -5.09 0.62 15.16
CA ALA A 151 -4.39 1.72 15.82
C ALA A 151 -4.62 3.07 15.14
N THR A 152 -4.96 3.12 13.85
CA THR A 152 -5.29 4.38 13.17
C THR A 152 -6.61 4.96 13.62
N LYS A 153 -7.54 4.15 14.13
CA LYS A 153 -8.93 4.54 14.41
C LYS A 153 -9.04 5.72 15.37
N ASP A 154 -8.23 5.70 16.43
CA ASP A 154 -8.28 6.70 17.51
C ASP A 154 -7.35 7.90 17.29
N LEU A 155 -6.62 7.93 16.17
CA LEU A 155 -5.78 9.05 15.78
C LEU A 155 -6.62 10.21 15.20
N VAL A 156 -6.17 11.44 15.49
CA VAL A 156 -6.61 12.64 14.76
C VAL A 156 -5.85 12.71 13.45
N ALA A 157 -6.57 12.76 12.34
CA ALA A 157 -5.95 12.90 11.02
C ALA A 157 -5.23 14.25 10.90
N LYS A 158 -3.97 14.22 10.47
CA LYS A 158 -3.17 15.44 10.18
C LYS A 158 -2.85 15.61 8.70
N LYS A 159 -3.18 14.62 7.87
CA LYS A 159 -2.96 14.60 6.42
C LYS A 159 -4.21 14.15 5.67
N GLY A 160 -4.20 14.40 4.36
CA GLY A 160 -5.31 14.03 3.47
C GLY A 160 -6.62 14.75 3.80
N ARG A 161 -7.71 14.30 3.15
CA ARG A 161 -9.06 14.88 3.34
C ARG A 161 -9.56 14.70 4.77
N ALA A 162 -9.20 13.59 5.42
CA ALA A 162 -9.58 13.30 6.80
C ALA A 162 -9.14 14.40 7.77
N SER A 163 -8.01 15.08 7.51
CA SER A 163 -7.53 16.18 8.35
C SER A 163 -8.49 17.36 8.46
N TYR A 164 -9.39 17.54 7.49
CA TYR A 164 -10.39 18.63 7.50
C TYR A 164 -11.46 18.46 8.59
N LEU A 165 -11.57 17.25 9.16
CA LEU A 165 -12.57 16.91 10.15
C LEU A 165 -12.09 17.09 11.60
N GLY A 166 -10.78 17.24 11.82
CA GLY A 166 -10.18 17.33 13.15
C GLY A 166 -10.55 16.12 14.01
N GLU A 167 -11.01 16.38 15.24
CA GLU A 167 -11.44 15.36 16.21
C GLU A 167 -12.53 14.42 15.69
N ARG A 168 -13.35 14.85 14.71
CA ARG A 168 -14.39 14.00 14.11
C ARG A 168 -13.84 12.86 13.27
N ALA A 169 -12.55 12.88 12.92
CA ALA A 169 -11.89 11.76 12.25
C ALA A 169 -11.58 10.58 13.19
N LYS A 170 -11.62 10.79 14.52
CA LYS A 170 -11.48 9.71 15.50
C LYS A 170 -12.66 8.75 15.45
N GLY A 171 -12.42 7.48 15.75
CA GLY A 171 -13.41 6.41 15.69
C GLY A 171 -13.56 5.75 14.31
N HIS A 172 -12.87 6.27 13.29
CA HIS A 172 -12.89 5.76 11.92
C HIS A 172 -11.51 5.25 11.50
N VAL A 173 -11.42 4.05 10.96
CA VAL A 173 -10.18 3.50 10.39
C VAL A 173 -9.79 4.26 9.13
N ASP A 174 -8.49 4.52 8.92
CA ASP A 174 -8.01 5.15 7.68
C ASP A 174 -8.10 4.19 6.48
N PRO A 175 -8.72 4.59 5.35
CA PRO A 175 -8.83 3.74 4.17
C PRO A 175 -7.47 3.45 3.50
N GLY A 176 -6.50 4.37 3.57
CA GLY A 176 -5.15 4.17 3.06
C GLY A 176 -4.35 3.13 3.86
N ALA A 177 -4.50 3.16 5.18
CA ALA A 177 -3.99 2.14 6.10
C ALA A 177 -4.62 0.77 5.82
N GLN A 178 -5.95 0.70 5.67
CA GLN A 178 -6.63 -0.56 5.37
C GLN A 178 -6.22 -1.15 4.01
N SER A 179 -6.06 -0.33 2.97
CA SER A 179 -5.56 -0.84 1.69
C SER A 179 -4.09 -1.28 1.76
N SER A 180 -3.27 -0.63 2.60
CA SER A 180 -1.88 -1.08 2.85
C SER A 180 -1.85 -2.40 3.61
N ALA A 181 -2.76 -2.62 4.54
CA ALA A 181 -2.92 -3.91 5.17
C ALA A 181 -3.23 -5.01 4.15
N TYR A 182 -4.13 -4.78 3.19
CA TYR A 182 -4.36 -5.75 2.13
C TYR A 182 -3.11 -6.02 1.27
N LEU A 183 -2.29 -5.00 1.01
CA LEU A 183 -1.00 -5.17 0.34
C LEU A 183 -0.07 -6.11 1.14
N PHE A 184 0.04 -5.92 2.45
CA PHE A 184 0.89 -6.75 3.32
C PHE A 184 0.30 -8.14 3.59
N THR A 185 -1.03 -8.29 3.69
CA THR A 185 -1.66 -9.61 3.76
C THR A 185 -1.45 -10.38 2.46
N ALA A 186 -1.54 -9.72 1.30
CA ALA A 186 -1.22 -10.34 0.02
C ALA A 186 0.26 -10.75 -0.06
N LEU A 187 1.15 -9.97 0.55
CA LEU A 187 2.57 -10.32 0.68
C LEU A 187 2.72 -11.59 1.52
N LEU A 188 2.14 -11.63 2.73
CA LEU A 188 2.11 -12.82 3.61
C LEU A 188 1.57 -14.07 2.90
N GLU A 189 0.49 -13.96 2.14
CA GLU A 189 -0.07 -15.09 1.39
C GLU A 189 0.77 -15.53 0.18
N THR A 190 1.73 -14.70 -0.23
CA THR A 190 2.75 -15.06 -1.21
C THR A 190 3.91 -15.82 -0.53
N GLU A 191 4.00 -15.80 0.80
CA GLU A 191 5.09 -16.39 1.62
C GLU A 191 5.11 -17.93 1.67
N GLY A 192 4.48 -18.64 0.73
CA GLY A 192 4.80 -20.05 0.48
C GLY A 192 6.20 -20.28 -0.12
N LEU A 193 7.05 -19.25 -0.21
CA LEU A 193 8.38 -19.25 -0.84
C LEU A 193 9.41 -18.39 -0.07
N LEU A 194 9.26 -18.34 1.26
CA LEU A 194 10.37 -18.06 2.18
C LEU A 194 10.79 -19.36 2.85
#